data_AF-A0A9X8DQF0-F1
#
_entry.id   AF-A0A9X8DQF0-F1
#
_cell.length_a   1.000
_cell.length_b   1.000
_cell.length_c   1.000
_cell.angle_alpha   90.00
_cell.angle_beta   90.00
_cell.angle_gamma   90.00
#
_symmetry.space_group_name_H-M   'P 1'
#
loop_
_entity.id
_entity.type
_entity.pdbx_description
1 polymer ?
#
loop_
_entity_poly.entity_id
_entity_poly.type
_entity_poly.pdbx_seq_one_letter_code
_entity_poly.pdbx_strand_id
1 'polypeptide(L)'
;MEVLYGFGAGNPTKFRKISPGLYITDEVEVSVADILNAPLPTIPFEPIVHMHWLAVEGVQPKIPENDVADSSSSVVDNPLPTVTMNAPDPSSSGVERKPLVKHVLTDEMQLYFDKVTDAIKSDEYARQHAAYASLTKDPGLHQLLPYFSKFIYDQVKHSQRDLTLLTAILRMARCLLSNSSLRIELYVSACLGSVDMVDLSFCFGGSYESLQLRVSKTYHEAFLDPTRPFTSQYGAIVGTDNHGHWI
;
A
#
# COMPACT_ATOMS: atom_id res chain seq x y z
N MET A 1 29.48 -9.25 -44.93
CA MET A 1 29.90 -8.83 -43.59
C MET A 1 30.32 -10.08 -42.86
N GLU A 2 31.61 -10.20 -42.54
CA GLU A 2 32.15 -11.34 -41.80
C GLU A 2 31.91 -11.17 -40.30
N VAL A 3 31.82 -12.28 -39.57
CA VAL A 3 31.62 -12.27 -38.12
C VAL A 3 32.94 -11.89 -37.45
N LEU A 4 32.88 -10.92 -36.55
CA LEU A 4 34.02 -10.48 -35.75
C LEU A 4 34.12 -11.36 -34.50
N TYR A 5 35.17 -12.19 -34.44
CA TYR A 5 35.50 -13.02 -33.28
C TYR A 5 36.43 -12.27 -32.32
N GLY A 6 36.44 -12.67 -31.04
CA GLY A 6 37.37 -12.13 -30.02
C GLY A 6 36.79 -11.06 -29.09
N PHE A 7 35.51 -10.75 -29.19
CA PHE A 7 34.82 -9.79 -28.30
C PHE A 7 33.84 -10.52 -27.39
N GLY A 8 34.00 -10.37 -26.06
CA GLY A 8 33.15 -11.01 -25.05
C GLY A 8 33.89 -11.74 -23.92
N ALA A 9 35.22 -11.73 -23.89
CA ALA A 9 35.97 -12.21 -22.73
C ALA A 9 35.68 -11.34 -21.50
N GLY A 10 35.64 -11.94 -20.31
CA GLY A 10 35.26 -11.27 -19.06
C GLY A 10 36.16 -10.10 -18.61
N ASN A 11 37.27 -9.86 -19.32
CA ASN A 11 38.17 -8.74 -19.06
C ASN A 11 37.98 -7.64 -20.11
N PRO A 12 37.84 -6.37 -19.71
CA PRO A 12 37.75 -5.26 -20.65
C PRO A 12 39.07 -5.11 -21.42
N THR A 13 39.00 -4.78 -22.71
CA THR A 13 40.17 -4.49 -23.53
C THR A 13 40.90 -3.25 -23.01
N LYS A 14 42.16 -3.42 -22.60
CA LYS A 14 43.01 -2.31 -22.13
C LYS A 14 43.81 -1.77 -23.31
N PHE A 15 43.81 -0.45 -23.48
CA PHE A 15 44.57 0.23 -24.51
C PHE A 15 45.76 0.96 -23.88
N ARG A 16 46.96 0.70 -24.39
CA ARG A 16 48.20 1.35 -23.98
C ARG A 16 48.54 2.45 -24.98
N LYS A 17 48.65 3.69 -24.49
CA LYS A 17 49.05 4.85 -25.29
C LYS A 17 50.56 4.83 -25.47
N ILE A 18 51.02 4.88 -26.72
CA ILE A 18 52.46 4.85 -27.06
C ILE A 18 52.93 6.21 -27.57
N SER A 19 52.05 6.95 -28.27
CA SER A 19 52.32 8.30 -28.75
C SER A 19 51.02 9.12 -28.81
N PRO A 20 51.06 10.44 -29.03
CA PRO A 20 49.84 11.24 -29.14
C PRO A 20 49.01 10.78 -30.35
N GLY A 21 47.82 10.26 -30.09
CA GLY A 21 46.90 9.74 -31.12
C GLY A 21 47.07 8.25 -31.46
N LEU A 22 48.09 7.57 -30.91
CA LEU A 22 48.32 6.14 -31.13
C LEU A 22 48.09 5.32 -29.86
N TYR A 23 47.13 4.41 -29.94
CA TYR A 23 46.77 3.47 -28.90
C TYR A 23 46.88 2.05 -29.47
N ILE A 24 47.54 1.16 -28.72
CA ILE A 24 47.68 -0.25 -29.08
C ILE A 24 46.96 -1.10 -28.02
N THR A 25 46.35 -2.20 -28.44
CA THR A 25 45.75 -3.19 -27.55
C THR A 25 46.85 -3.84 -26.71
N ASP A 26 46.68 -3.84 -25.40
CA ASP A 26 47.62 -4.47 -24.49
C ASP A 26 47.31 -5.97 -24.42
N GLU A 27 47.97 -6.75 -25.28
CA GLU A 27 47.84 -8.21 -25.35
C GLU A 27 48.97 -8.85 -24.54
N VAL A 28 48.64 -9.35 -23.35
CA VAL A 28 49.57 -10.11 -22.53
C VAL A 28 49.43 -11.59 -22.88
N GLU A 29 50.54 -12.23 -23.26
CA GLU A 29 50.57 -13.68 -23.46
C GLU A 29 50.41 -14.40 -22.11
N VAL A 30 49.40 -15.27 -22.01
CA VAL A 30 49.11 -16.07 -20.81
C VAL A 30 49.45 -17.53 -21.10
N SER A 31 50.10 -18.22 -20.17
CA SER A 31 50.44 -19.63 -20.36
C SER A 31 49.18 -20.51 -20.29
N VAL A 32 49.13 -21.57 -21.10
CA VAL A 32 47.98 -22.50 -21.12
C VAL A 32 47.80 -23.20 -19.77
N ALA A 33 48.88 -23.46 -19.06
CA ALA A 33 48.85 -24.06 -17.73
C ALA A 33 48.16 -23.15 -16.69
N ASP A 34 48.35 -21.83 -16.80
CA ASP A 34 47.72 -20.86 -15.89
C ASP A 34 46.21 -20.76 -16.14
N ILE A 35 45.77 -20.89 -17.39
CA ILE A 35 44.34 -20.90 -17.74
C ILE A 35 43.66 -22.18 -17.24
N LEU A 36 44.31 -23.33 -17.40
CA LEU A 36 43.77 -24.63 -16.95
C LEU A 36 43.67 -24.73 -15.43
N ASN A 37 44.58 -24.08 -14.70
CA ASN A 37 44.60 -24.06 -13.24
C ASN A 37 43.85 -22.86 -12.64
N ALA A 38 43.26 -21.99 -13.46
CA ALA A 38 42.50 -20.83 -12.98
C ALA A 38 41.24 -21.28 -12.23
N PRO A 39 40.89 -20.64 -11.10
CA PRO A 39 39.66 -20.96 -10.37
C PRO A 39 38.43 -20.59 -11.21
N LEU A 40 37.36 -21.38 -11.07
CA LEU A 40 36.08 -21.09 -11.72
C LEU A 40 35.51 -19.75 -11.22
N PRO A 41 34.85 -18.97 -12.09
CA PRO A 41 34.21 -17.73 -11.69
C PRO A 41 33.05 -18.02 -10.72
N THR A 42 32.78 -17.07 -9.83
CA THR A 42 31.62 -17.15 -8.94
C THR A 42 30.34 -17.00 -9.75
N ILE A 43 29.46 -17.98 -9.64
CA ILE A 43 28.17 -17.96 -10.33
C ILE A 43 27.27 -16.93 -9.63
N PRO A 44 26.67 -15.98 -10.37
CA PRO A 44 25.71 -15.05 -9.77
C PRO A 44 24.48 -15.80 -9.28
N PHE A 45 23.81 -15.27 -8.25
CA PHE A 45 22.54 -15.81 -7.80
C PHE A 45 21.47 -15.72 -8.89
N GLU A 46 20.49 -16.61 -8.83
CA GLU A 46 19.33 -16.60 -9.71
C GLU A 46 18.57 -15.27 -9.56
N PRO A 47 18.08 -14.65 -10.65
CA PRO A 47 17.34 -13.40 -10.56
C PRO A 47 16.03 -13.59 -9.78
N ILE A 48 15.87 -12.85 -8.69
CA ILE A 48 14.67 -12.83 -7.84
C ILE A 48 13.99 -11.47 -7.98
N VAL A 49 12.66 -11.46 -8.04
CA VAL A 49 11.85 -10.23 -8.09
C VAL A 49 11.32 -9.93 -6.70
N HIS A 50 11.67 -8.75 -6.16
CA HIS A 50 11.10 -8.20 -4.93
C HIS A 50 10.11 -7.09 -5.28
N MET A 51 8.86 -7.23 -4.85
CA MET A 51 7.81 -6.23 -5.08
C MET A 51 7.71 -5.28 -3.90
N HIS A 52 7.64 -3.97 -4.17
CA HIS A 52 7.39 -2.93 -3.17
C HIS A 52 6.53 -1.81 -3.77
N TRP A 53 5.92 -1.00 -2.90
CA TRP A 53 5.09 0.12 -3.34
C TRP A 53 5.95 1.31 -3.72
N LEU A 54 5.97 1.67 -5.01
CA LEU A 54 6.62 2.89 -5.48
C LEU A 54 5.80 4.15 -5.13
N ALA A 55 4.47 4.07 -5.23
CA ALA A 55 3.59 5.19 -4.93
C ALA A 55 2.23 4.72 -4.39
N VAL A 56 1.71 5.46 -3.43
CA VAL A 56 0.45 5.24 -2.73
C VAL A 56 -0.32 6.55 -2.83
N GLU A 57 -1.41 6.60 -3.59
CA GLU A 57 -2.15 7.86 -3.89
C GLU A 57 -1.30 8.97 -4.52
N GLY A 58 -0.33 8.60 -5.37
CA GLY A 58 0.58 9.56 -5.99
C GLY A 58 1.67 10.10 -5.05
N VAL A 59 1.71 9.66 -3.79
CA VAL A 59 2.78 9.97 -2.83
C VAL A 59 3.72 8.77 -2.73
N GLN A 60 5.01 8.99 -2.95
CA GLN A 60 6.04 7.96 -2.77
C GLN A 60 6.24 7.69 -1.27
N PRO A 61 6.05 6.46 -0.78
CA PRO A 61 6.33 6.14 0.61
C PRO A 61 7.84 6.14 0.85
N LYS A 62 8.26 6.68 1.99
CA LYS A 62 9.66 6.72 2.45
C LYS A 62 10.09 5.37 3.00
N ILE A 63 10.26 4.41 2.11
CA ILE A 63 10.85 3.10 2.39
C ILE A 63 12.27 3.08 1.81
N PRO A 64 13.20 2.31 2.38
CA PRO A 64 14.59 2.24 1.90
C PRO A 64 14.71 1.92 0.40
N GLU A 65 13.77 1.14 -0.14
CA GLU A 65 13.70 0.77 -1.56
C GLU A 65 13.35 1.96 -2.48
N ASN A 66 12.74 3.01 -1.92
CA ASN A 66 12.29 4.22 -2.61
C ASN A 66 13.15 5.45 -2.32
N ASP A 67 14.17 5.34 -1.48
CA ASP A 67 15.11 6.43 -1.22
C ASP A 67 15.93 6.67 -2.50
N VAL A 68 15.42 7.55 -3.36
CA VAL A 68 16.24 8.14 -4.41
C VAL A 68 17.24 9.00 -3.66
N ALA A 69 18.45 8.47 -3.46
CA ALA A 69 19.58 9.29 -3.04
C ALA A 69 19.53 10.56 -3.89
N ASP A 70 19.43 11.74 -3.26
CA ASP A 70 19.33 13.06 -3.88
C ASP A 70 20.53 13.31 -4.81
N SER A 71 20.50 12.66 -5.97
CA SER A 71 21.45 12.71 -7.07
C SER A 71 20.98 13.71 -8.12
N SER A 72 20.12 14.65 -7.70
CA SER A 72 19.99 15.98 -8.31
C SER A 72 20.95 16.99 -7.68
N SER A 73 21.83 16.56 -6.76
CA SER A 73 23.01 17.31 -6.36
C SER A 73 24.09 17.11 -7.43
N SER A 74 24.04 17.95 -8.44
CA SER A 74 25.15 18.34 -9.32
C SER A 74 26.52 17.76 -8.94
N VAL A 75 27.09 16.94 -9.81
CA VAL A 75 28.53 16.61 -9.84
C VAL A 75 29.28 17.92 -10.12
N VAL A 76 29.54 18.72 -9.09
CA VAL A 76 30.52 19.80 -9.11
C VAL A 76 31.56 19.45 -8.07
N ASP A 77 32.72 19.10 -8.61
CA ASP A 77 34.00 18.91 -7.97
C ASP A 77 34.29 20.05 -6.97
N ASN A 78 34.45 19.73 -5.68
CA ASN A 78 35.14 20.55 -4.68
C ASN A 78 35.51 19.69 -3.46
N PRO A 79 36.79 19.62 -3.06
CA PRO A 79 37.20 18.84 -1.90
C PRO A 79 37.15 19.64 -0.60
N LEU A 80 36.83 18.91 0.50
CA LEU A 80 37.24 19.11 1.91
C LEU A 80 36.27 19.88 2.87
N PRO A 81 36.35 19.69 4.22
CA PRO A 81 36.25 18.46 5.05
C PRO A 81 35.12 18.49 6.12
N THR A 82 34.75 17.28 6.57
CA THR A 82 34.38 16.87 7.96
C THR A 82 33.44 17.75 8.81
N VAL A 83 32.18 17.31 9.00
CA VAL A 83 31.46 17.47 10.28
C VAL A 83 30.53 16.26 10.54
N THR A 84 30.98 15.43 11.47
CA THR A 84 30.24 14.75 12.56
C THR A 84 28.89 14.07 12.27
N MET A 85 28.97 12.75 12.27
CA MET A 85 27.88 11.79 12.42
C MET A 85 27.06 12.07 13.70
N ASN A 86 25.75 12.24 13.57
CA ASN A 86 24.80 11.94 14.64
C ASN A 86 23.69 11.07 14.02
N ALA A 87 23.62 9.82 14.46
CA ALA A 87 22.58 8.86 14.12
C ALA A 87 21.23 9.24 14.76
N PRO A 88 20.09 8.94 14.12
CA PRO A 88 18.82 8.79 14.82
C PRO A 88 18.41 7.32 14.97
N ASP A 89 17.85 7.03 16.14
CA ASP A 89 17.30 5.78 16.66
C ASP A 89 16.29 5.04 15.74
N PRO A 90 16.20 3.70 15.83
CA PRO A 90 15.37 2.85 14.97
C PRO A 90 13.94 2.58 15.51
N SER A 91 13.24 3.56 16.09
CA SER A 91 11.98 3.29 16.83
C SER A 91 10.72 4.05 16.38
N SER A 92 10.69 4.65 15.19
CA SER A 92 9.44 5.25 14.68
C SER A 92 9.14 4.89 13.23
N SER A 93 8.76 3.63 13.00
CA SER A 93 8.03 3.18 11.80
C SER A 93 6.57 3.70 11.83
N GLY A 94 6.39 4.97 12.17
CA GLY A 94 5.13 5.67 12.06
C GLY A 94 5.13 6.40 10.73
N VAL A 95 4.49 5.83 9.72
CA VAL A 95 4.12 6.58 8.51
C VAL A 95 3.15 7.67 8.98
N GLU A 96 3.69 8.82 9.34
CA GLU A 96 2.91 10.02 9.67
C GLU A 96 2.28 10.50 8.36
N ARG A 97 1.14 9.91 8.02
CA ARG A 97 0.26 10.39 6.95
C ARG A 97 -0.32 11.71 7.43
N LYS A 98 0.47 12.77 7.39
CA LYS A 98 -0.03 14.12 7.51
C LYS A 98 -0.91 14.33 6.27
N PRO A 99 -2.24 14.47 6.40
CA PRO A 99 -3.07 14.74 5.24
C PRO A 99 -2.84 16.22 4.89
N LEU A 100 -1.71 16.49 4.23
CA LEU A 100 -1.34 17.82 3.76
C LEU A 100 -1.64 17.94 2.27
N VAL A 101 -2.85 17.59 1.90
CA VAL A 101 -3.48 18.13 0.70
C VAL A 101 -4.90 18.42 1.12
N LYS A 102 -5.26 19.71 1.16
CA LYS A 102 -6.68 20.08 1.10
C LYS A 102 -7.17 19.46 -0.20
N HIS A 103 -7.79 18.30 -0.10
CA HIS A 103 -8.30 17.57 -1.24
C HIS A 103 -9.08 18.59 -2.09
N VAL A 104 -8.62 18.84 -3.31
CA VAL A 104 -9.28 19.74 -4.25
C VAL A 104 -10.52 19.00 -4.72
N LEU A 105 -11.50 18.86 -3.83
CA LEU A 105 -12.83 18.40 -4.19
C LEU A 105 -13.42 19.47 -5.09
N THR A 106 -13.80 19.08 -6.30
CA THR A 106 -14.59 19.95 -7.16
C THR A 106 -15.94 20.23 -6.49
N ASP A 107 -16.55 21.38 -6.83
CA ASP A 107 -17.86 21.75 -6.30
C ASP A 107 -18.91 20.66 -6.60
N GLU A 108 -18.77 19.97 -7.74
CA GLU A 108 -19.63 18.86 -8.15
C GLU A 108 -19.49 17.63 -7.24
N MET A 109 -18.28 17.32 -6.78
CA MET A 109 -18.03 16.19 -5.87
C MET A 109 -18.55 16.47 -4.46
N GLN A 110 -18.46 17.73 -4.00
CA GLN A 110 -19.07 18.14 -2.72
C GLN A 110 -20.59 18.04 -2.81
N LEU A 111 -21.18 18.56 -3.89
CA LEU A 111 -22.63 18.51 -4.11
C LEU A 111 -23.13 17.07 -4.26
N TYR A 112 -22.33 16.17 -4.85
CA TYR A 112 -22.63 14.74 -4.86
C TYR A 112 -22.60 14.15 -3.43
N PHE A 113 -21.56 14.43 -2.65
CA PHE A 113 -21.45 13.96 -1.27
C PHE A 113 -22.64 14.43 -0.41
N ASP A 114 -23.02 15.70 -0.51
CA ASP A 114 -24.14 16.26 0.23
C ASP A 114 -25.47 15.59 -0.17
N LYS A 115 -25.71 15.41 -1.48
CA LYS A 115 -26.91 14.73 -1.96
C LYS A 115 -27.00 13.27 -1.52
N VAL A 116 -25.89 12.55 -1.53
CA VAL A 116 -25.85 11.14 -1.10
C VAL A 116 -26.05 11.03 0.40
N THR A 117 -25.37 11.86 1.20
CA THR A 117 -25.52 11.83 2.66
C THR A 117 -26.91 12.29 3.11
N ASP A 118 -27.52 13.24 2.42
CA ASP A 118 -28.91 13.65 2.66
C ASP A 118 -29.91 12.55 2.26
N ALA A 119 -29.72 11.91 1.10
CA ALA A 119 -30.56 10.79 0.66
C ALA A 119 -30.54 9.63 1.66
N ILE A 120 -29.40 9.33 2.29
CA ILE A 120 -29.26 8.25 3.28
C ILE A 120 -29.91 8.61 4.61
N LYS A 121 -29.90 9.89 5.01
CA LYS A 121 -30.60 10.37 6.21
C LYS A 121 -32.11 10.52 6.00
N SER A 122 -32.55 10.68 4.76
CA SER A 122 -33.98 10.77 4.42
C SER A 122 -34.66 9.40 4.50
N ASP A 123 -35.93 9.35 4.88
CA ASP A 123 -36.73 8.10 4.90
C ASP A 123 -37.26 7.68 3.52
N GLU A 124 -36.87 8.38 2.45
CA GLU A 124 -37.37 8.07 1.11
C GLU A 124 -36.61 6.91 0.47
N TYR A 125 -37.24 5.74 0.46
CA TYR A 125 -36.66 4.49 -0.06
C TYR A 125 -36.14 4.61 -1.51
N ALA A 126 -36.85 5.34 -2.38
CA ALA A 126 -36.44 5.51 -3.77
C ALA A 126 -35.12 6.28 -3.91
N ARG A 127 -34.95 7.37 -3.15
CA ARG A 127 -33.72 8.16 -3.13
C ARG A 127 -32.57 7.39 -2.49
N GLN A 128 -32.82 6.68 -1.39
CA GLN A 128 -31.83 5.81 -0.76
C GLN A 128 -31.32 4.73 -1.72
N HIS A 129 -32.23 4.03 -2.42
CA HIS A 129 -31.85 2.98 -3.35
C HIS A 129 -31.04 3.52 -4.55
N ALA A 130 -31.42 4.68 -5.09
CA ALA A 130 -30.66 5.33 -6.14
C ALA A 130 -29.25 5.74 -5.68
N ALA A 131 -29.11 6.22 -4.45
CA ALA A 131 -27.82 6.54 -3.86
C ALA A 131 -26.92 5.28 -3.72
N TYR A 132 -27.46 4.18 -3.20
CA TYR A 132 -26.72 2.90 -3.11
C TYR A 132 -26.29 2.35 -4.47
N ALA A 133 -27.18 2.43 -5.47
CA ALA A 133 -26.87 2.00 -6.83
C ALA A 133 -25.76 2.85 -7.48
N SER A 134 -25.72 4.15 -7.19
CA SER A 134 -24.69 5.08 -7.66
C SER A 134 -23.34 4.76 -7.00
N LEU A 135 -23.32 4.63 -5.66
CA LEU A 135 -22.11 4.29 -4.90
C LEU A 135 -21.44 2.97 -5.33
N THR A 136 -22.24 2.01 -5.79
CA THR A 136 -21.74 0.70 -6.25
C THR A 136 -21.12 0.75 -7.65
N LYS A 137 -21.54 1.69 -8.50
CA LYS A 137 -21.16 1.74 -9.93
C LYS A 137 -20.16 2.85 -10.27
N ASP A 138 -20.11 3.92 -9.48
CA ASP A 138 -19.34 5.11 -9.81
C ASP A 138 -17.83 4.90 -9.58
N PRO A 139 -16.98 5.07 -10.62
CA PRO A 139 -15.52 4.86 -10.51
C PRO A 139 -14.77 6.09 -9.97
N GLY A 140 -15.39 7.27 -9.97
CA GLY A 140 -14.77 8.55 -9.54
C GLY A 140 -14.80 8.82 -8.04
N LEU A 141 -15.26 7.87 -7.22
CA LEU A 141 -15.50 8.08 -5.79
C LEU A 141 -14.23 7.98 -4.93
N HIS A 142 -13.09 7.68 -5.54
CA HIS A 142 -11.83 7.43 -4.84
C HIS A 142 -11.42 8.58 -3.92
N GLN A 143 -11.56 9.83 -4.39
CA GLN A 143 -11.26 11.05 -3.62
C GLN A 143 -12.32 11.37 -2.54
N LEU A 144 -13.54 10.83 -2.67
CA LEU A 144 -14.59 10.99 -1.66
C LEU A 144 -14.52 9.93 -0.56
N LEU A 145 -13.77 8.84 -0.78
CA LEU A 145 -13.67 7.71 0.13
C LEU A 145 -13.20 8.07 1.55
N PRO A 146 -12.20 8.96 1.78
CA PRO A 146 -11.84 9.40 3.12
C PRO A 146 -12.97 10.14 3.84
N TYR A 147 -13.76 10.91 3.09
CA TYR A 147 -14.89 11.69 3.61
C TYR A 147 -16.07 10.78 3.96
N PHE A 148 -16.38 9.80 3.11
CA PHE A 148 -17.38 8.78 3.42
C PHE A 148 -16.96 7.93 4.63
N SER A 149 -15.69 7.53 4.73
CA SER A 149 -15.17 6.78 5.89
C SER A 149 -15.33 7.58 7.19
N LYS A 150 -14.92 8.86 7.20
CA LYS A 150 -15.12 9.74 8.35
C LYS A 150 -16.61 9.92 8.69
N PHE A 151 -17.45 10.14 7.67
CA PHE A 151 -18.88 10.29 7.87
C PHE A 151 -19.51 9.03 8.48
N ILE A 152 -19.16 7.85 7.98
CA ILE A 152 -19.61 6.57 8.56
C ILE A 152 -19.16 6.48 10.02
N TYR A 153 -17.88 6.77 10.32
CA TYR A 153 -17.36 6.75 11.69
C TYR A 153 -18.17 7.67 12.61
N ASP A 154 -18.37 8.93 12.19
CA ASP A 154 -19.07 9.93 13.00
C ASP A 154 -20.54 9.55 13.19
N GLN A 155 -21.22 9.07 12.15
CA GLN A 155 -22.63 8.69 12.25
C GLN A 155 -22.84 7.42 13.08
N VAL A 156 -22.00 6.39 12.92
CA VAL A 156 -22.06 5.18 13.75
C VAL A 156 -21.85 5.56 15.22
N LYS A 157 -20.83 6.38 15.53
CA LYS A 157 -20.52 6.79 16.91
C LYS A 157 -21.63 7.61 17.58
N HIS A 158 -22.25 8.53 16.86
CA HIS A 158 -23.27 9.44 17.42
C HIS A 158 -24.70 8.86 17.34
N SER A 159 -24.96 7.91 16.45
CA SER A 159 -26.30 7.34 16.21
C SER A 159 -26.45 5.87 16.63
N GLN A 160 -25.99 5.54 17.84
CA GLN A 160 -26.08 4.18 18.41
C GLN A 160 -27.51 3.75 18.78
N ARG A 161 -28.48 4.68 18.82
CA ARG A 161 -29.87 4.41 19.26
C ARG A 161 -30.86 4.27 18.11
N ASP A 162 -30.48 4.71 16.91
CA ASP A 162 -31.36 4.65 15.73
C ASP A 162 -30.92 3.52 14.80
N LEU A 163 -31.67 2.42 14.87
CA LEU A 163 -31.36 1.20 14.12
C LEU A 163 -31.64 1.35 12.62
N THR A 164 -32.58 2.21 12.20
CA THR A 164 -32.90 2.38 10.78
C THR A 164 -31.78 3.15 10.08
N LEU A 165 -31.33 4.26 10.68
CA LEU A 165 -30.19 5.02 10.19
C LEU A 165 -28.89 4.19 10.24
N LEU A 166 -28.66 3.43 11.31
CA LEU A 166 -27.48 2.55 11.41
C LEU A 166 -27.48 1.49 10.31
N THR A 167 -28.63 0.85 10.05
CA THR A 167 -28.77 -0.13 8.97
C THR A 167 -28.53 0.52 7.59
N ALA A 168 -29.00 1.76 7.38
CA ALA A 168 -28.76 2.50 6.15
C ALA A 168 -27.26 2.82 5.95
N ILE A 169 -26.56 3.24 7.00
CA ILE A 169 -25.13 3.53 6.96
C ILE A 169 -24.30 2.26 6.74
N LEU A 170 -24.64 1.14 7.40
CA LEU A 170 -23.98 -0.15 7.19
C LEU A 170 -24.21 -0.66 5.75
N ARG A 171 -25.42 -0.46 5.20
CA ARG A 171 -25.70 -0.74 3.78
C ARG A 171 -24.87 0.14 2.85
N MET A 172 -24.71 1.44 3.15
CA MET A 172 -23.82 2.33 2.41
C MET A 172 -22.38 1.81 2.41
N ALA A 173 -21.86 1.42 3.58
CA ALA A 173 -20.53 0.86 3.71
C ALA A 173 -20.38 -0.40 2.85
N ARG A 174 -21.34 -1.32 2.90
CA ARG A 174 -21.34 -2.52 2.06
C ARG A 174 -21.37 -2.21 0.55
N CYS A 175 -22.15 -1.22 0.12
CA CYS A 175 -22.15 -0.78 -1.28
C CYS A 175 -20.77 -0.24 -1.72
N LEU A 176 -20.13 0.57 -0.88
CA LEU A 176 -18.76 1.05 -1.13
C LEU A 176 -17.76 -0.10 -1.21
N LEU A 177 -17.90 -1.13 -0.36
CA LEU A 177 -17.03 -2.31 -0.38
C LEU A 177 -17.25 -3.22 -1.61
N SER A 178 -18.47 -3.24 -2.16
CA SER A 178 -18.80 -4.04 -3.33
C SER A 178 -18.34 -3.45 -4.67
N ASN A 179 -17.90 -2.19 -4.67
CA ASN A 179 -17.48 -1.50 -5.89
C ASN A 179 -16.08 -1.98 -6.34
N SER A 180 -16.04 -2.75 -7.43
CA SER A 180 -14.81 -3.30 -8.01
C SER A 180 -13.85 -2.25 -8.59
N SER A 181 -14.35 -1.03 -8.83
CA SER A 181 -13.55 0.07 -9.38
C SER A 181 -12.73 0.80 -8.32
N LEU A 182 -13.05 0.60 -7.03
CA LEU A 182 -12.37 1.24 -5.92
C LEU A 182 -11.24 0.34 -5.41
N ARG A 183 -10.01 0.86 -5.43
CA ARG A 183 -8.88 0.24 -4.72
C ARG A 183 -8.98 0.56 -3.22
N ILE A 184 -9.89 -0.15 -2.55
CA ILE A 184 -10.19 0.04 -1.12
C ILE A 184 -9.02 -0.40 -0.22
N GLU A 185 -8.08 -1.19 -0.75
CA GLU A 185 -6.90 -1.74 -0.08
C GLU A 185 -6.15 -0.74 0.83
N LEU A 186 -5.98 0.52 0.40
CA LEU A 186 -5.35 1.56 1.22
C LEU A 186 -6.20 2.05 2.40
N TYR A 187 -7.52 2.07 2.25
CA TYR A 187 -8.48 2.65 3.19
C TYR A 187 -9.08 1.63 4.16
N VAL A 188 -8.88 0.32 3.92
CA VAL A 188 -9.25 -0.76 4.85
C VAL A 188 -8.71 -0.50 6.25
N SER A 189 -7.45 -0.05 6.36
CA SER A 189 -6.82 0.24 7.66
C SER A 189 -7.51 1.37 8.44
N ALA A 190 -8.07 2.36 7.76
CA ALA A 190 -8.79 3.49 8.36
C ALA A 190 -10.26 3.13 8.67
N CYS A 191 -10.93 2.39 7.79
CA CYS A 191 -12.30 1.92 8.02
C CYS A 191 -12.40 0.88 9.14
N LEU A 192 -11.31 0.15 9.44
CA LEU A 192 -11.29 -0.88 10.51
C LEU A 192 -11.56 -0.36 11.92
N GLY A 193 -11.51 0.96 12.14
CA GLY A 193 -11.78 1.56 13.44
C GLY A 193 -13.27 1.78 13.76
N SER A 194 -14.18 1.70 12.78
CA SER A 194 -15.59 2.14 12.96
C SER A 194 -16.66 1.15 12.59
N VAL A 195 -16.45 0.33 11.56
CA VAL A 195 -17.54 -0.43 10.95
C VAL A 195 -17.33 -1.89 11.30
N ASP A 196 -18.39 -2.52 11.79
CA ASP A 196 -18.43 -3.90 12.27
C ASP A 196 -17.47 -4.80 11.48
N MET A 197 -16.50 -5.38 12.21
CA MET A 197 -15.42 -6.22 11.70
C MET A 197 -15.90 -7.41 10.84
N VAL A 198 -17.20 -7.73 10.87
CA VAL A 198 -17.82 -8.88 10.21
C VAL A 198 -17.89 -8.70 8.69
N ASP A 199 -18.40 -7.57 8.18
CA ASP A 199 -18.59 -7.35 6.73
C ASP A 199 -17.28 -6.98 6.01
N LEU A 200 -16.36 -6.30 6.71
CA LEU A 200 -15.01 -5.98 6.20
C LEU A 200 -14.15 -7.23 6.00
N SER A 201 -14.30 -8.20 6.89
CA SER A 201 -13.56 -9.47 6.83
C SER A 201 -14.12 -10.42 5.76
N PHE A 202 -15.42 -10.36 5.44
CA PHE A 202 -16.00 -11.09 4.31
C PHE A 202 -15.41 -10.67 2.95
N CYS A 203 -15.10 -9.37 2.78
CA CYS A 203 -14.55 -8.86 1.51
C CYS A 203 -13.02 -8.91 1.43
N PHE A 204 -12.30 -8.78 2.55
CA PHE A 204 -10.83 -8.64 2.57
C PHE A 204 -10.07 -9.79 3.20
N GLY A 205 -10.76 -10.85 3.65
CA GLY A 205 -10.13 -12.01 4.28
C GLY A 205 -9.00 -12.62 3.45
N GLY A 206 -9.17 -12.72 2.12
CA GLY A 206 -8.14 -13.30 1.24
C GLY A 206 -6.90 -12.42 1.01
N SER A 207 -6.99 -11.10 1.21
CA SER A 207 -5.91 -10.16 0.85
C SER A 207 -5.02 -9.75 2.03
N TYR A 208 -5.46 -9.94 3.28
CA TYR A 208 -4.73 -9.47 4.46
C TYR A 208 -4.76 -10.46 5.62
N GLU A 209 -3.77 -11.35 5.69
CA GLU A 209 -3.55 -12.28 6.81
C GLU A 209 -3.43 -11.54 8.16
N SER A 210 -2.79 -10.35 8.16
CA SER A 210 -2.67 -9.51 9.36
C SER A 210 -4.01 -9.00 9.89
N LEU A 211 -4.99 -8.83 8.99
CA LEU A 211 -6.34 -8.38 9.33
C LEU A 211 -7.12 -9.50 10.00
N GLN A 212 -7.05 -10.70 9.41
CA GLN A 212 -7.68 -11.90 9.93
C GLN A 212 -7.22 -12.19 11.36
N LEU A 213 -5.90 -12.12 11.59
CA LEU A 213 -5.32 -12.36 12.91
C LEU A 213 -5.82 -11.35 13.95
N ARG A 214 -5.99 -10.07 13.56
CA ARG A 214 -6.44 -9.01 14.46
C ARG A 214 -7.92 -9.12 14.79
N VAL A 215 -8.75 -9.42 13.78
CA VAL A 215 -10.20 -9.61 13.94
C VAL A 215 -10.48 -10.84 14.81
N SER A 216 -9.80 -11.96 14.56
CA SER A 216 -9.92 -13.18 15.35
C SER A 216 -9.54 -12.95 16.82
N LYS A 217 -8.42 -12.27 17.09
CA LYS A 217 -8.03 -11.89 18.46
C LYS A 217 -9.08 -11.02 19.14
N THR A 218 -9.62 -10.04 18.42
CA THR A 218 -10.63 -9.11 18.97
C THR A 218 -11.93 -9.84 19.34
N TYR A 219 -12.40 -10.77 18.50
CA TYR A 219 -13.57 -11.59 18.81
C TYR A 219 -13.30 -12.55 19.96
N HIS A 220 -12.12 -13.16 20.02
CA HIS A 220 -11.72 -14.05 21.11
C HIS A 220 -11.67 -13.31 22.46
N GLU A 221 -11.06 -12.13 22.50
CA GLU A 221 -11.05 -11.26 23.68
C GLU A 221 -12.47 -10.80 24.07
N ALA A 222 -13.31 -10.47 23.08
CA ALA A 222 -14.70 -10.07 23.35
C ALA A 222 -15.58 -11.21 23.88
N PHE A 223 -15.28 -12.46 23.50
CA PHE A 223 -15.97 -13.64 23.98
C PHE A 223 -15.53 -14.05 25.39
N LEU A 224 -14.23 -13.96 25.69
CA LEU A 224 -13.67 -14.38 26.98
C LEU A 224 -13.92 -13.38 28.12
N ASP A 225 -14.22 -12.12 27.82
CA ASP A 225 -14.45 -11.08 28.82
C ASP A 225 -15.87 -11.17 29.42
N PRO A 226 -16.02 -11.57 30.70
CA PRO A 226 -17.32 -11.74 31.34
C PRO A 226 -17.98 -10.41 31.75
N THR A 227 -17.26 -9.29 31.64
CA THR A 227 -17.78 -7.95 32.01
C THR A 227 -18.55 -7.28 30.88
N ARG A 228 -18.49 -7.83 29.67
CA ARG A 228 -19.14 -7.26 28.48
C ARG A 228 -20.62 -7.64 28.39
N PRO A 229 -21.47 -6.78 27.80
CA PRO A 229 -22.88 -7.08 27.60
C PRO A 229 -23.08 -8.26 26.65
N PHE A 230 -24.16 -9.03 26.87
CA PHE A 230 -24.52 -10.19 26.03
C PHE A 230 -24.62 -9.88 24.53
N THR A 231 -24.96 -8.65 24.16
CA THR A 231 -24.97 -8.19 22.77
C THR A 231 -23.58 -8.24 22.12
N SER A 232 -22.52 -7.92 22.88
CA SER A 232 -21.14 -7.98 22.42
C SER A 232 -20.66 -9.42 22.29
N GLN A 233 -21.06 -10.30 23.20
CA GLN A 233 -20.72 -11.74 23.14
C GLN A 233 -21.45 -12.43 21.99
N TYR A 234 -22.73 -12.11 21.79
CA TYR A 234 -23.51 -12.61 20.65
C TYR A 234 -22.91 -12.15 19.32
N GLY A 235 -22.53 -10.88 19.19
CA GLY A 235 -21.84 -10.35 18.01
C GLY A 235 -20.50 -11.04 17.75
N ALA A 236 -19.73 -11.36 18.81
CA ALA A 236 -18.49 -12.11 18.68
C ALA A 236 -18.73 -13.54 18.15
N ILE A 237 -19.76 -14.23 18.64
CA ILE A 237 -20.11 -15.60 18.21
C ILE A 237 -20.56 -15.62 16.74
N VAL A 238 -21.49 -14.74 16.36
CA VAL A 238 -21.96 -14.62 14.97
C VAL A 238 -20.83 -14.19 14.04
N GLY A 239 -19.93 -13.34 14.53
CA GLY A 239 -18.67 -13.03 13.88
C GLY A 239 -17.86 -14.30 13.64
N THR A 240 -17.53 -15.07 14.66
CA THR A 240 -16.72 -16.29 14.52
C THR A 240 -17.35 -17.38 13.64
N ASP A 241 -18.67 -17.58 13.68
CA ASP A 241 -19.38 -18.60 12.90
C ASP A 241 -19.29 -18.31 11.39
N ASN A 242 -19.51 -17.06 10.99
CA ASN A 242 -19.32 -16.63 9.60
C ASN A 242 -17.86 -16.73 9.12
N HIS A 243 -16.90 -16.84 10.04
CA HIS A 243 -15.47 -16.97 9.76
C HIS A 243 -14.93 -18.39 9.96
N GLY A 244 -15.80 -19.38 10.18
CA GLY A 244 -15.41 -20.76 10.51
C GLY A 244 -14.56 -21.49 9.46
N HIS A 245 -14.27 -20.88 8.31
CA HIS A 245 -13.31 -21.40 7.33
C HIS A 245 -11.85 -21.00 7.61
N TRP A 246 -11.60 -20.05 8.52
CA TRP A 246 -10.30 -19.44 8.79
C TRP A 246 -9.68 -19.80 10.15
N ILE A 247 -10.40 -20.59 10.96
CA ILE A 247 -10.00 -21.00 12.32
C ILE A 247 -9.56 -22.47 12.30
#